data_AF-A0A9P0IP88-F1
#
_entry.id   AF-A0A9P0IP88-F1
#
_cell.length_a   1.000
_cell.length_b   1.000
_cell.length_c   1.000
_cell.angle_alpha   90.00
_cell.angle_beta   90.00
_cell.angle_gamma   90.00
#
_symmetry.space_group_name_H-M   'P 1'
#
loop_
_entity.id
_entity.type
_entity.pdbx_description
1 polymer ?
#
loop_
_entity_poly.entity_id
_entity_poly.type
_entity_poly.pdbx_seq_one_letter_code
_entity_poly.pdbx_strand_id
1 'polypeptide(L)'
;MLNAAKHQINEEFKKNKTVSDPVMVQNLLTFAQDVEHELRTQVVQAERVNEKKFKLNLDPERHTMDNIPYVELDDETYKKWKEEKKKGSKKNEKCCCE
;
A
#
# COMPACT_ATOMS: atom_id res chain seq x y z
N MET A 1 -4.30 14.93 1.78
CA MET A 1 -2.86 14.60 1.63
C MET A 1 -2.11 14.94 2.91
N LEU A 2 -1.17 14.10 3.36
CA LEU A 2 -0.43 14.32 4.62
C LEU A 2 0.48 15.55 4.48
N ASN A 3 0.50 16.43 5.49
CA ASN A 3 1.32 17.65 5.43
C ASN A 3 2.81 17.34 5.24
N ALA A 4 3.32 16.29 5.87
CA ALA A 4 4.71 15.84 5.69
C ALA A 4 5.02 15.45 4.24
N ALA A 5 4.14 14.66 3.61
CA ALA A 5 4.29 14.27 2.21
C ALA A 5 4.24 15.49 1.28
N LYS A 6 3.30 16.42 1.52
CA LYS A 6 3.21 17.67 0.77
C LYS A 6 4.49 18.50 0.88
N HIS A 7 5.06 18.60 2.07
CA HIS A 7 6.34 19.29 2.28
C HIS A 7 7.47 18.62 1.50
N GLN A 8 7.60 17.30 1.60
CA GLN A 8 8.68 16.57 0.92
C GLN A 8 8.59 16.68 -0.60
N ILE A 9 7.40 16.56 -1.18
CA ILE A 9 7.16 16.76 -2.61
C ILE A 9 7.64 18.15 -3.03
N ASN A 10 7.22 19.19 -2.33
CA ASN A 10 7.62 20.56 -2.65
C ASN A 10 9.14 20.76 -2.58
N GLU A 11 9.81 20.16 -1.60
CA GLU A 11 11.27 20.24 -1.47
C GLU A 11 11.99 19.52 -2.61
N GLU A 12 11.53 18.33 -3.01
CA GLU A 12 12.12 17.61 -4.14
C GLU A 12 11.93 18.35 -5.48
N PHE A 13 10.77 18.96 -5.71
CA PHE A 13 10.56 19.80 -6.89
C PHE A 13 11.44 21.07 -6.87
N LYS A 14 11.63 21.70 -5.71
CA LYS A 14 12.53 22.85 -5.57
C LYS A 14 13.99 22.47 -5.86
N LYS A 15 14.46 21.33 -5.34
CA LYS A 15 15.83 20.84 -5.57
C LYS A 15 16.11 20.60 -7.05
N ASN A 16 15.14 20.06 -7.78
CA ASN A 16 15.30 19.70 -9.18
C ASN A 16 14.91 20.84 -10.16
N LYS A 17 14.57 22.03 -9.66
CA LYS A 17 14.10 23.16 -10.48
C LYS A 17 15.09 23.61 -11.56
N THR A 18 16.38 23.43 -11.33
CA THR A 18 17.45 23.86 -12.25
C THR A 18 17.86 22.78 -13.24
N VAL A 19 17.28 21.58 -13.18
CA VAL A 19 17.58 20.50 -14.12
C VAL A 19 17.01 20.87 -15.49
N SER A 20 17.88 20.99 -16.49
CA SER A 20 17.53 21.37 -17.87
C SER A 20 17.73 20.25 -18.88
N ASP A 21 18.32 19.12 -18.47
CA ASP A 21 18.49 17.95 -19.33
C ASP A 21 17.13 17.28 -19.58
N PRO A 22 16.66 17.18 -20.84
CA PRO A 22 15.34 16.62 -21.15
C PRO A 22 15.15 15.19 -20.66
N VAL A 23 16.20 14.36 -20.69
CA VAL A 23 16.12 12.95 -20.27
C VAL A 23 15.94 12.86 -18.76
N MET A 24 16.75 13.60 -17.99
CA MET A 24 16.60 13.70 -16.53
C MET A 24 15.23 14.26 -16.13
N VAL A 25 14.71 15.28 -16.81
CA VAL A 25 13.38 15.83 -16.54
C VAL A 25 12.30 14.77 -16.74
N GLN A 26 12.35 14.00 -17.83
CA GLN A 26 11.38 12.94 -18.08
C GLN A 26 11.42 11.86 -16.99
N ASN A 27 12.61 11.45 -16.56
CA ASN A 27 12.76 10.46 -15.49
C ASN A 27 12.19 10.95 -14.15
N LEU A 28 12.42 12.23 -13.81
CA LEU A 28 11.88 12.84 -12.60
C LEU A 28 10.35 12.95 -12.64
N LEU A 29 9.77 13.22 -13.82
CA LEU A 29 8.32 13.25 -14.00
C LEU A 29 7.70 11.86 -13.84
N THR A 30 8.30 10.83 -14.45
CA THR A 30 7.85 9.44 -14.27
C THR A 30 7.91 9.04 -12.79
N PHE A 31 9.01 9.35 -12.11
CA PHE A 31 9.13 9.09 -10.68
C PHE A 31 8.06 9.81 -9.85
N ALA A 32 7.74 11.07 -10.17
CA ALA A 32 6.68 11.80 -9.49
C ALA A 32 5.30 11.16 -9.69
N GLN A 33 5.02 10.63 -10.88
CA GLN A 33 3.78 9.90 -11.20
C GLN A 33 3.69 8.58 -10.42
N ASP A 34 4.79 7.84 -10.30
CA ASP A 34 4.84 6.60 -9.51
C ASP A 34 4.57 6.88 -8.03
N VAL A 35 5.19 7.94 -7.49
CA VAL A 35 4.95 8.39 -6.11
C VAL A 35 3.50 8.83 -5.91
N GLU A 36 2.90 9.54 -6.87
CA GLU A 36 1.48 9.91 -6.81
C GLU A 36 0.59 8.65 -6.74
N HIS A 37 0.84 7.68 -7.62
CA HIS A 37 0.07 6.43 -7.66
C HIS A 37 0.14 5.69 -6.33
N GLU A 38 1.33 5.56 -5.75
CA GLU A 38 1.54 4.91 -4.45
C GLU A 38 0.82 5.64 -3.31
N LEU A 39 0.92 6.98 -3.26
CA LEU A 39 0.25 7.78 -2.25
C LEU A 39 -1.28 7.70 -2.34
N ARG A 40 -1.84 7.63 -3.55
CA ARG A 40 -3.29 7.51 -3.75
C ARG A 40 -3.83 6.11 -3.48
N THR A 41 -3.05 5.06 -3.75
CA THR A 41 -3.51 3.66 -3.67
C THR A 41 -3.14 2.96 -2.36
N GLN A 42 -2.01 3.29 -1.74
CA GLN A 42 -1.48 2.59 -0.57
C GLN A 42 -1.59 3.38 0.74
N VAL A 43 -1.65 4.72 0.70
CA VAL A 43 -1.79 5.53 1.93
C VAL A 43 -3.24 5.84 2.26
N VAL A 44 -3.74 5.40 3.43
CA VAL A 44 -5.06 5.77 3.96
C VAL A 44 -4.91 6.90 4.96
N GLN A 45 -5.77 7.92 4.87
CA GLN A 45 -5.81 9.01 5.82
C GLN A 45 -6.93 8.78 6.84
N ALA A 46 -6.61 8.90 8.12
CA ALA A 46 -7.55 8.76 9.22
C ALA A 46 -7.62 10.07 10.03
N GLU A 47 -8.83 10.55 10.28
CA GLU A 47 -9.09 11.68 11.17
C GLU A 47 -9.71 11.17 12.47
N ARG A 48 -9.19 11.61 13.62
CA ARG A 48 -9.74 11.22 14.92
C ARG A 48 -11.01 12.02 15.19
N VAL A 49 -12.16 11.35 15.18
CA VAL A 49 -13.46 12.00 15.44
C VAL A 49 -13.81 11.96 16.93
N ASN A 50 -13.46 10.87 17.61
CA ASN A 50 -13.66 10.70 19.06
C ASN A 50 -12.48 9.91 19.66
N GLU A 51 -12.41 9.79 20.99
CA GLU A 51 -11.32 9.09 21.69
C GLU A 51 -11.01 7.68 21.16
N LYS A 52 -12.05 6.94 20.73
CA LYS A 52 -11.92 5.57 20.23
C LYS A 52 -12.37 5.38 18.77
N LYS A 53 -12.66 6.47 18.03
CA LYS A 53 -13.19 6.38 16.67
C LYS A 53 -12.42 7.27 15.71
N PHE A 54 -12.04 6.69 14.58
CA PHE A 54 -11.39 7.36 13.48
C PHE A 54 -12.29 7.29 12.24
N LYS A 55 -12.36 8.39 11.50
CA LYS A 55 -12.98 8.44 10.18
C LYS A 55 -11.88 8.26 9.14
N LEU A 56 -12.04 7.27 8.27
CA LEU A 56 -11.15 7.07 7.14
C LEU A 56 -11.65 7.91 5.97
N ASN A 57 -10.77 8.70 5.36
CA ASN A 57 -11.04 9.35 4.08
C ASN A 57 -10.51 8.44 2.98
N LEU A 58 -11.38 7.54 2.52
CA LEU A 58 -11.10 6.63 1.41
C LEU A 58 -11.64 7.22 0.11
N ASP A 59 -10.83 7.17 -0.94
CA ASP A 59 -11.27 7.47 -2.31
C ASP A 59 -12.20 6.32 -2.76
N PRO A 60 -13.39 6.58 -3.34
CA PRO A 60 -14.31 5.53 -3.80
C PRO A 60 -13.71 4.59 -4.85
N GLU A 61 -12.74 5.06 -5.63
CA GLU A 61 -12.03 4.23 -6.63
C GLU A 61 -10.96 3.34 -6.01
N ARG A 62 -10.70 3.48 -4.71
CA ARG A 62 -9.66 2.72 -4.04
C ARG A 62 -10.11 1.27 -3.89
N HIS A 63 -9.37 0.36 -4.50
CA HIS A 63 -9.53 -1.08 -4.32
C HIS A 63 -9.21 -1.46 -2.87
N THR A 64 -10.24 -1.55 -2.04
CA THR A 64 -10.16 -2.21 -0.73
C THR A 64 -10.41 -3.69 -0.92
N MET A 65 -9.55 -4.54 -0.35
CA MET A 65 -9.81 -5.98 -0.29
C MET A 65 -11.01 -6.27 0.63
N ASP A 66 -11.67 -7.40 0.42
CA ASP A 66 -12.74 -7.86 1.31
C ASP A 66 -12.19 -8.02 2.73
N ASN A 67 -12.78 -7.30 3.67
CA ASN A 67 -12.37 -7.36 5.06
C ASN A 67 -12.83 -8.71 5.66
N ILE A 68 -11.87 -9.53 6.08
CA ILE A 68 -12.16 -10.77 6.82
C ILE A 68 -12.18 -10.40 8.31
N PRO A 69 -13.30 -10.64 9.02
CA PRO A 69 -13.38 -10.32 10.43
C PRO A 69 -12.27 -11.05 11.20
N TYR A 70 -11.62 -10.32 12.10
CA TYR A 70 -10.65 -10.92 13.00
C TYR A 70 -11.34 -11.95 13.88
N VAL A 71 -10.82 -13.18 13.87
CA VAL A 71 -11.24 -14.25 14.76
C VAL A 71 -10.04 -14.59 15.62
N GLU A 72 -10.20 -14.47 16.94
CA GLU A 72 -9.19 -14.92 17.89
C GLU A 72 -9.14 -16.45 17.83
N LEU A 73 -8.02 -16.99 17.35
CA LEU A 73 -7.79 -18.42 17.28
C LEU A 73 -7.05 -18.83 18.55
N ASP A 74 -7.56 -19.82 19.26
CA ASP A 74 -6.80 -20.49 20.30
C ASP A 74 -5.56 -21.21 19.70
N ASP A 75 -4.56 -21.48 20.54
CA ASP A 75 -3.29 -22.08 20.11
C ASP A 75 -3.46 -23.43 19.41
N GLU A 76 -4.49 -24.20 19.76
CA GLU A 76 -4.77 -25.51 19.15
C GLU A 76 -5.36 -25.36 17.75
N THR A 77 -6.29 -24.42 17.59
CA THR A 77 -6.96 -24.10 16.32
C THR A 77 -5.97 -23.44 15.36
N TYR A 78 -5.08 -22.57 15.85
CA TYR A 78 -4.00 -21.98 15.04
C TYR A 78 -3.04 -23.04 14.50
N LYS A 79 -2.64 -24.03 15.33
CA LYS A 79 -1.81 -25.16 14.90
C LYS A 79 -2.48 -25.98 13.80
N LYS A 80 -3.76 -26.33 13.98
CA LYS A 80 -4.54 -27.08 12.96
C LYS A 80 -4.64 -26.32 11.64
N TRP A 81 -4.99 -25.04 11.67
CA TRP A 81 -5.06 -24.19 10.47
C TRP A 81 -3.72 -24.12 9.72
N LYS A 82 -2.60 -24.00 10.46
CA LYS A 82 -1.24 -23.98 9.89
C LYS A 82 -0.86 -25.30 9.21
N GLU A 83 -1.27 -26.43 9.80
CA GLU A 83 -1.06 -27.77 9.21
C GLU A 83 -1.92 -27.98 7.96
N GLU A 84 -3.17 -27.53 7.95
CA GLU A 84 -4.07 -27.60 6.79
C GLU A 84 -3.58 -26.74 5.61
N LYS A 85 -3.11 -25.52 5.87
CA LYS A 85 -2.48 -24.66 4.84
C LYS A 85 -1.21 -25.30 4.26
N LYS A 86 -0.39 -25.97 5.08
CA LYS A 86 0.78 -26.74 4.61
C LYS A 86 0.39 -27.90 3.69
N LYS A 87 -0.74 -28.59 3.98
CA LYS A 87 -1.25 -29.68 3.13
C LYS A 87 -1.82 -29.15 1.81
N GLY A 88 -2.46 -27.97 1.81
CA GLY A 88 -2.94 -27.30 0.60
C GLY A 88 -1.81 -26.84 -0.34
N SER A 89 -0.71 -26.30 0.21
CA SER A 89 0.43 -25.83 -0.59
C SER A 89 1.15 -26.95 -1.36
N LYS A 90 1.11 -28.19 -0.87
CA LYS A 90 1.70 -29.35 -1.55
C LYS A 90 0.89 -29.86 -2.76
N LYS A 91 -0.36 -29.42 -2.94
CA LYS A 91 -1.22 -29.87 -4.05
C LYS A 91 -1.05 -29.06 -5.34
N ASN A 92 -0.46 -27.87 -5.29
CA ASN A 92 -0.28 -26.98 -6.45
C ASN A 92 1.17 -26.87 -6.95
N GLU A 93 2.03 -27.84 -6.61
CA GLU A 93 3.38 -27.92 -7.17
C GLU A 93 3.36 -28.75 -8.47
N LYS A 94 2.63 -28.28 -9.48
CA LYS A 94 3.00 -28.57 -10.88
C LYS A 94 3.80 -27.37 -11.37
N CYS A 95 5.12 -27.49 -11.23
CA CYS A 95 6.08 -26.58 -11.84
C CYS A 95 5.83 -26.54 -13.35
N CYS A 96 5.50 -25.36 -13.89
CA CYS A 96 5.53 -25.13 -15.32
C CYS A 96 6.99 -25.15 -15.78
N CYS A 97 7.47 -26.33 -16.15
CA CYS A 97 8.57 -26.51 -17.08
C CYS A 97 8.09 -27.49 -18.14
N GLU A 98 7.59 -26.96 -19.27
CA GLU A 98 7.92 -27.39 -20.63
C GLU A 98 7.84 -26.16 -21.55
#